data_AF-A0A165TIS5-F1
#
_entry.id   AF-A0A165TIS5-F1
#
_cell.length_a   1.000
_cell.length_b   1.000
_cell.length_c   1.000
_cell.angle_alpha   90.00
_cell.angle_beta   90.00
_cell.angle_gamma   90.00
#
_symmetry.space_group_name_H-M   'P 1'
#
loop_
_entity.id
_entity.type
_entity.pdbx_description
1 polymer ?
#
loop_
_entity_poly.entity_id
_entity_poly.type
_entity_poly.pdbx_seq_one_letter_code
_entity_poly.pdbx_strand_id
1 'polypeptide(L)'
;MKQYEVFMNLLGDDLRACVNAIGWSAAAEKHPAVEAYLRLAVGGEGGQAMRVADAPYYLRVGRVAAVSPEDAFRILNTEHPGGWAARSLCVGDIIREVGSGTFLMVATFGLHDVSDKMQGRENL
;
A
#
# COMPACT_ATOMS: atom_id res chain seq x y z
N MET A 1 -22.12 4.87 -2.63
CA MET A 1 -20.77 4.69 -3.21
C MET A 1 -19.77 5.38 -2.30
N LYS A 2 -18.60 4.76 -2.11
CA LYS A 2 -17.51 5.28 -1.29
C LYS A 2 -16.37 5.76 -2.18
N GLN A 3 -15.49 6.57 -1.62
CA GLN A 3 -14.31 7.10 -2.32
C GLN A 3 -13.07 6.41 -1.78
N TYR A 4 -12.19 5.95 -2.67
CA TYR A 4 -10.95 5.28 -2.30
C TYR A 4 -9.76 5.98 -2.94
N GLU A 5 -8.71 6.23 -2.15
CA GLU A 5 -7.42 6.73 -2.61
C GLU A 5 -6.42 5.58 -2.74
N VAL A 6 -5.55 5.69 -3.73
CA VAL A 6 -4.54 4.66 -4.02
C VAL A 6 -3.17 5.24 -3.80
N PHE A 7 -2.37 4.52 -3.03
CA PHE A 7 -0.99 4.83 -2.77
C PHE A 7 -0.14 3.68 -3.30
N MET A 8 0.57 3.98 -4.37
CA MET A 8 1.47 3.04 -5.00
C MET A 8 2.78 3.03 -4.24
N ASN A 9 3.20 1.84 -3.84
CA ASN A 9 4.51 1.60 -3.32
C ASN A 9 5.52 1.69 -4.47
N LEU A 10 6.38 2.71 -4.43
CA LEU A 10 7.44 2.99 -5.41
C LEU A 10 8.58 1.97 -5.39
N LEU A 11 8.44 0.91 -4.59
CA LEU A 11 9.25 -0.28 -4.70
C LEU A 11 9.07 -0.90 -6.08
N GLY A 12 10.04 -0.65 -6.96
CA GLY A 12 10.17 -1.29 -8.27
C GLY A 12 10.53 -2.77 -8.15
N ASP A 13 10.52 -3.47 -9.29
CA ASP A 13 10.77 -4.91 -9.43
C ASP A 13 12.08 -5.40 -8.76
N ASP A 14 13.07 -4.50 -8.61
CA ASP A 14 14.34 -4.74 -7.93
C ASP A 14 14.18 -5.19 -6.47
N LEU A 15 13.10 -4.79 -5.80
CA LEU A 15 12.92 -5.14 -4.41
C LEU A 15 12.54 -6.61 -4.22
N ARG A 16 11.69 -7.14 -5.11
CA ARG A 16 11.27 -8.54 -5.05
C ARG A 16 12.46 -9.46 -5.39
N ALA A 17 13.30 -9.04 -6.34
CA ALA A 17 14.56 -9.71 -6.63
C ALA A 17 15.50 -9.71 -5.41
N CYS A 18 15.65 -8.57 -4.75
CA CYS A 18 16.46 -8.44 -3.53
C CYS A 18 15.94 -9.33 -2.40
N VAL A 19 14.65 -9.25 -2.07
CA VAL A 19 14.02 -10.08 -1.03
C VAL A 19 14.16 -11.56 -1.33
N ASN A 20 13.99 -11.99 -2.59
CA ASN A 20 14.19 -13.39 -2.97
C ASN A 20 15.65 -13.84 -2.83
N ALA A 21 16.61 -12.93 -3.02
CA ALA A 21 18.04 -13.23 -2.93
C ALA A 21 18.56 -13.29 -1.49
N ILE A 22 18.10 -12.40 -0.60
CA ILE A 22 18.68 -12.25 0.75
C ILE A 22 17.68 -12.43 1.89
N GLY A 23 16.40 -12.63 1.59
CA GLY A 23 15.33 -12.74 2.58
C GLY A 23 14.81 -11.38 3.07
N TRP A 24 13.63 -11.41 3.70
CA TRP A 24 12.91 -10.20 4.13
C TRP A 24 13.65 -9.37 5.18
N SER A 25 14.19 -10.00 6.23
CA SER A 25 14.87 -9.26 7.31
C SER A 25 16.13 -8.55 6.83
N ALA A 26 16.99 -9.24 6.07
CA ALA A 26 18.21 -8.63 5.53
C ALA A 26 17.92 -7.56 4.47
N ALA A 27 16.81 -7.71 3.72
CA ALA A 27 16.36 -6.68 2.80
C ALA A 27 15.79 -5.46 3.53
N ALA A 28 15.14 -5.63 4.69
CA ALA A 28 14.65 -4.52 5.52
C ALA A 28 15.78 -3.64 6.07
N GLU A 29 16.90 -4.24 6.47
CA GLU A 29 18.09 -3.50 6.94
C GLU A 29 18.70 -2.62 5.83
N LYS A 30 18.52 -2.99 4.56
CA LYS A 30 19.12 -2.31 3.40
C LYS A 30 18.15 -1.38 2.69
N HIS A 31 16.86 -1.65 2.80
CA HIS A 31 15.81 -0.97 2.05
C HIS A 31 14.69 -0.55 3.01
N PRO A 32 14.61 0.73 3.39
CA PRO A 32 13.60 1.20 4.35
C PRO A 32 12.15 1.03 3.86
N ALA A 33 11.96 0.76 2.58
CA ALA A 33 10.69 0.44 1.98
C ALA A 33 10.26 -1.03 2.19
N VAL A 34 11.22 -1.98 2.27
CA VAL A 34 10.96 -3.34 2.75
C VAL A 34 10.61 -3.29 4.24
N GLU A 35 11.33 -2.49 5.01
CA GLU A 35 11.03 -2.26 6.41
C GLU A 35 9.61 -1.71 6.60
N ALA A 36 9.22 -0.69 5.83
CA ALA A 36 7.87 -0.14 5.82
C ALA A 36 6.82 -1.22 5.47
N TYR A 37 7.06 -2.04 4.44
CA TYR A 37 6.19 -3.16 4.10
C TYR A 37 6.07 -4.17 5.26
N LEU A 38 7.18 -4.58 5.89
CA LEU A 38 7.14 -5.54 7.00
C LEU A 38 6.42 -4.97 8.21
N ARG A 39 6.64 -3.68 8.53
CA ARG A 39 5.91 -3.01 9.61
C ARG A 39 4.40 -3.07 9.38
N LEU A 40 3.94 -2.85 8.14
CA LEU A 40 2.53 -2.95 7.79
C LEU A 40 2.01 -4.39 7.71
N ALA A 41 2.73 -5.28 7.03
CA ALA A 41 2.30 -6.66 6.74
C ALA A 41 2.27 -7.55 7.98
N VAL A 42 3.33 -7.50 8.78
CA VAL A 42 3.56 -8.45 9.88
C VAL A 42 3.58 -7.79 11.25
N GLY A 43 3.39 -6.47 11.33
CA GLY A 43 3.32 -5.77 12.62
C GLY A 43 4.66 -5.79 13.34
N GLY A 44 5.74 -5.46 12.62
CA GLY A 44 7.10 -5.47 13.17
C GLY A 44 7.16 -4.85 14.56
N GLU A 45 7.69 -5.61 15.52
CA GLU A 45 7.73 -5.22 16.92
C GLU A 45 8.48 -3.87 17.07
N GLY A 46 7.77 -2.83 17.53
CA GLY A 46 8.36 -1.55 17.95
C GLY A 46 8.11 -0.32 17.08
N GLY A 47 7.35 -0.39 15.99
CA GLY A 47 7.11 0.76 15.12
C GLY A 47 5.99 1.69 15.58
N GLN A 48 6.25 3.00 15.71
CA GLN A 48 5.19 4.01 15.72
C GLN A 48 4.30 3.86 14.47
N ALA A 49 2.99 4.10 14.61
CA ALA A 49 2.06 4.05 13.49
C ALA A 49 2.50 5.00 12.36
N MET A 50 2.48 4.50 11.11
CA MET A 50 3.03 5.20 9.95
C MET A 50 1.94 6.04 9.29
N ARG A 51 2.24 7.28 8.90
CA ARG A 51 1.36 8.07 8.03
C ARG A 51 1.72 7.74 6.58
N VAL A 52 0.75 7.44 5.71
CA VAL A 52 1.05 7.18 4.28
C VAL A 52 1.82 8.35 3.64
N ALA A 53 1.43 9.59 3.99
CA ALA A 53 2.06 10.80 3.48
C ALA A 53 3.51 11.00 3.94
N ASP A 54 3.93 10.31 5.00
CA ASP A 54 5.29 10.35 5.53
C ASP A 54 6.13 9.17 5.05
N ALA A 55 5.51 8.19 4.38
CA ALA A 55 6.25 7.07 3.82
C ALA A 55 6.85 7.55 2.49
N PRO A 56 8.17 7.80 2.40
CA PRO A 56 8.81 8.37 1.20
C PRO A 56 8.72 7.44 -0.02
N TYR A 57 8.20 6.23 0.19
CA TYR A 57 8.04 5.18 -0.80
C TYR A 57 6.59 5.04 -1.30
N TYR A 58 5.66 5.89 -0.86
CA TYR A 58 4.27 5.81 -1.30
C TYR A 58 3.85 7.08 -2.02
N LEU A 59 3.48 6.94 -3.29
CA LEU A 59 2.93 8.02 -4.08
C LEU A 59 1.43 7.84 -4.20
N ARG A 60 0.65 8.89 -3.90
CA ARG A 60 -0.77 8.90 -4.25
C ARG A 60 -0.90 8.95 -5.77
N VAL A 61 -1.44 7.90 -6.37
CA VAL A 61 -1.52 7.76 -7.84
C VAL A 61 -2.94 7.92 -8.39
N GLY A 62 -3.97 7.88 -7.54
CA GLY A 62 -5.33 7.98 -8.02
C GLY A 62 -6.39 8.03 -6.94
N ARG A 63 -7.63 8.21 -7.40
CA ARG A 63 -8.85 8.15 -6.59
C ARG A 63 -9.98 7.53 -7.42
N VAL A 64 -10.73 6.61 -6.83
CA VAL A 64 -11.81 5.89 -7.49
C VAL A 64 -13.07 5.88 -6.63
N ALA A 65 -14.24 5.92 -7.27
CA ALA A 65 -15.51 5.67 -6.61
C ALA A 65 -15.86 4.19 -6.77
N ALA A 66 -16.11 3.48 -5.67
CA ALA A 66 -16.43 2.06 -5.69
C ALA A 66 -17.44 1.70 -4.59
N VAL A 67 -18.07 0.53 -4.70
CA VAL A 67 -19.00 0.05 -3.65
C VAL A 67 -18.29 -0.64 -2.50
N SER A 68 -17.15 -1.27 -2.76
CA SER A 68 -16.29 -1.95 -1.77
C SER A 68 -14.81 -1.76 -2.10
N PRO A 69 -13.90 -2.09 -1.18
CA PRO A 69 -12.47 -2.08 -1.46
C PRO A 69 -12.03 -3.06 -2.55
N GLU A 70 -12.66 -4.24 -2.62
CA GLU A 70 -12.40 -5.24 -3.67
C GLU A 70 -12.83 -4.72 -5.04
N ASP A 71 -13.95 -4.00 -5.09
CA ASP A 71 -14.42 -3.33 -6.29
C ASP A 71 -13.46 -2.21 -6.71
N ALA A 72 -12.96 -1.42 -5.75
CA ALA A 72 -11.90 -0.45 -6.01
C ALA A 72 -10.64 -1.11 -6.58
N PHE A 73 -10.16 -2.19 -5.95
CA PHE A 73 -9.00 -2.97 -6.41
C PHE A 73 -9.20 -3.50 -7.85
N ARG A 74 -10.40 -3.98 -8.18
CA ARG A 74 -10.75 -4.46 -9.51
C ARG A 74 -10.69 -3.33 -10.54
N ILE A 75 -11.43 -2.24 -10.32
CA ILE A 75 -11.49 -1.09 -11.23
C ILE A 75 -10.07 -0.55 -11.53
N LEU A 76 -9.25 -0.43 -10.50
CA LEU A 76 -7.87 0.07 -10.62
C LEU A 76 -6.94 -0.88 -11.39
N ASN A 77 -7.20 -2.19 -11.38
CA ASN A 77 -6.40 -3.18 -12.10
C ASN A 77 -6.87 -3.44 -13.54
N THR A 78 -8.16 -3.26 -13.83
CA THR A 78 -8.75 -3.70 -15.11
C THR A 78 -9.27 -2.57 -15.99
N GLU A 79 -9.67 -1.43 -15.41
CA GLU A 79 -10.46 -0.40 -16.13
C GLU A 79 -9.72 0.91 -16.42
N HIS A 80 -8.49 1.09 -15.90
CA HIS A 80 -7.66 2.28 -16.16
C HIS A 80 -6.34 1.96 -16.89
N PRO A 81 -6.36 1.59 -18.18
CA PRO A 81 -5.14 1.29 -18.95
C PRO A 81 -4.30 2.52 -19.34
N GLY A 82 -4.63 3.75 -18.91
CA GLY A 82 -4.09 4.97 -19.52
C GLY A 82 -3.86 6.20 -18.64
N GLY A 83 -3.88 6.11 -17.31
CA GLY A 83 -3.60 7.27 -16.47
C GLY A 83 -2.80 6.90 -15.24
N TRP A 84 -1.55 7.41 -15.14
CA TRP A 84 -0.59 7.42 -14.02
C TRP A 84 -0.32 6.08 -13.27
N ALA A 85 -1.30 5.20 -13.12
CA ALA A 85 -1.21 3.78 -12.85
C ALA A 85 -0.94 3.01 -14.15
N ALA A 86 0.26 3.14 -14.72
CA ALA A 86 0.71 2.29 -15.82
C ALA A 86 1.04 0.85 -15.38
N ARG A 87 0.82 0.51 -14.11
CA ARG A 87 1.05 -0.82 -13.54
C ARG A 87 -0.18 -1.30 -12.78
N SER A 88 -0.41 -2.60 -12.81
CA SER A 88 -1.33 -3.28 -11.91
C SER A 88 -0.91 -3.06 -10.46
N LEU A 89 -1.90 -3.01 -9.56
CA LEU A 89 -1.63 -2.96 -8.11
C LEU A 89 -0.83 -4.20 -7.71
N CYS A 90 0.26 -3.96 -6.99
CA CYS A 90 1.20 -4.98 -6.54
C CYS A 90 1.15 -5.15 -5.03
N VAL A 91 1.69 -6.27 -4.55
CA VAL A 91 1.88 -6.49 -3.11
C VAL A 91 2.61 -5.31 -2.49
N GLY A 92 2.05 -4.77 -1.42
CA GLY A 92 2.54 -3.59 -0.71
C GLY A 92 1.89 -2.27 -1.10
N ASP A 93 1.11 -2.20 -2.20
CA ASP A 93 0.28 -1.02 -2.51
C ASP A 93 -0.84 -0.85 -1.48
N ILE A 94 -1.28 0.38 -1.25
CA ILE A 94 -2.31 0.72 -0.25
C ILE A 94 -3.54 1.33 -0.92
N ILE A 95 -4.71 0.83 -0.54
CA ILE A 95 -6.02 1.40 -0.81
C ILE A 95 -6.55 1.99 0.49
N ARG A 96 -6.93 3.27 0.47
CA ARG A 96 -7.49 3.98 1.61
C ARG A 96 -8.95 4.34 1.33
N GLU A 97 -9.86 3.99 2.23
CA GLU A 97 -11.22 4.54 2.17
C GLU A 97 -11.24 5.97 2.73
N VAL A 98 -11.73 6.91 1.92
CA VAL A 98 -11.82 8.32 2.31
C VAL A 98 -12.97 8.49 3.31
N GLY A 99 -12.64 9.06 4.47
CA GLY A 99 -13.61 9.41 5.51
C GLY A 99 -13.81 8.35 6.59
N SER A 100 -13.37 7.11 6.41
CA SER A 100 -13.47 6.06 7.43
C SER A 100 -12.17 5.83 8.22
N GLY A 101 -11.03 6.30 7.70
CA GLY A 101 -9.72 5.99 8.27
C GLY A 101 -9.24 4.56 7.98
N THR A 102 -9.94 3.82 7.11
CA THR A 102 -9.57 2.44 6.74
C THR A 102 -8.43 2.43 5.74
N PHE A 103 -7.39 1.63 6.02
CA PHE A 103 -6.25 1.38 5.14
C PHE A 103 -6.12 -0.11 4.87
N LEU A 104 -6.13 -0.47 3.59
CA LEU A 104 -6.03 -1.84 3.12
C LEU A 104 -4.78 -1.97 2.26
N MET A 105 -3.89 -2.87 2.63
CA MET A 105 -2.69 -3.17 1.86
C MET A 105 -2.95 -4.37 0.95
N VAL A 106 -2.49 -4.28 -0.29
CA VAL A 106 -2.47 -5.42 -1.21
C VAL A 106 -1.46 -6.44 -0.69
N ALA A 107 -1.94 -7.64 -0.39
CA ALA A 107 -1.13 -8.78 0.01
C ALA A 107 -1.15 -9.84 -1.10
N THR A 108 -0.32 -10.87 -0.95
CA THR A 108 -0.27 -12.00 -1.90
C THR A 108 -1.64 -12.66 -2.12
N PHE A 109 -2.50 -12.65 -1.09
CA PHE A 109 -3.80 -13.32 -1.09
C PHE A 109 -4.96 -12.35 -0.82
N GLY A 110 -4.96 -11.18 -1.47
CA GLY A 110 -6.07 -10.23 -1.42
C GLY A 110 -5.72 -8.94 -0.68
N LEU A 111 -6.66 -8.41 0.10
CA LEU A 111 -6.50 -7.16 0.85
C LEU A 111 -6.35 -7.45 2.34
N HIS A 112 -5.37 -6.83 2.97
CA HIS A 112 -5.10 -6.95 4.39
C HIS A 112 -5.35 -5.61 5.08
N ASP A 113 -6.14 -5.60 6.15
CA ASP A 113 -6.38 -4.40 6.94
C ASP A 113 -5.13 -4.03 7.76
N VAL A 114 -4.65 -2.82 7.53
CA VAL A 114 -3.49 -2.23 8.22
C VAL A 114 -3.85 -0.94 8.94
N SER A 115 -5.14 -0.69 9.18
CA SER A 115 -5.63 0.56 9.76
C SER A 115 -5.06 0.84 11.15
N ASP A 116 -4.85 -0.20 11.97
CA ASP A 116 -4.23 -0.13 13.30
C ASP A 116 -2.76 0.32 13.26
N LYS A 117 -2.09 0.06 12.14
CA LYS A 117 -0.68 0.41 11.89
C LYS A 117 -0.53 1.75 11.17
N MET A 118 -1.64 2.36 10.77
CA MET A 118 -1.68 3.56 9.94
C MET A 118 -2.35 4.73 10.67
N GLN A 119 -1.63 5.83 10.82
CA GLN A 119 -2.24 7.06 11.32
C GLN A 119 -2.93 7.80 10.17
N GLY A 120 -4.27 7.72 10.15
CA GLY A 120 -5.11 8.53 9.28
C GLY A 120 -5.27 9.94 9.83
N ARG A 121 -4.81 10.95 9.09
CA ARG A 121 -5.14 12.36 9.38
C ARG A 121 -6.66 12.52 9.32
N GLU A 122 -7.26 12.79 10.46
CA GLU A 122 -8.65 13.24 10.57
C GLU A 122 -8.88 14.61 9.89
N ASN A 123 -7.83 15.31 9.42
CA ASN A 123 -7.94 16.65 8.84
C ASN A 123 -7.01 16.87 7.63
N LEU A 124 -7.36 16.31 6.46
CA LEU A 124 -6.93 16.83 5.15
C LEU A 124 -8.15 17.00 4.24
#